data_AF-A0A928B7C3-F1
#
_entry.id   AF-A0A928B7C3-F1
#
_cell.length_a   1.000
_cell.length_b   1.000
_cell.length_c   1.000
_cell.angle_alpha   90.00
_cell.angle_beta   90.00
_cell.angle_gamma   90.00
#
_symmetry.space_group_name_H-M   'P 1'
#
loop_
_entity.id
_entity.type
_entity.pdbx_description
1 polymer ?
#
loop_
_entity_poly.entity_id
_entity_poly.type
_entity_poly.pdbx_seq_one_letter_code
_entity_poly.pdbx_strand_id
1 'polypeptide(L)'
;MNDITLESLIQEHKKRLPYLCDIGDMLSYYEYPDMEAYHRWLAKTIRYIEIQYPNDKYVVEFCDVSKENIYPDQQRKLLAILEAFAVLPTVIPDNRTKQATEKKGTEKDAINVVTTINNSNSQSQSQEQSLAVELFIEAIKDDLTGRQIKELKSVVAEADNDLQKARPGIIAKLKEFGSDVASNIVANLLTNPMIWGGL
;
A
#
# COMPACT_ATOMS: atom_id res chain seq x y z
N MET A 1 -9.52 -10.56 -15.65
CA MET A 1 -9.42 -9.09 -15.42
C MET A 1 -7.96 -8.83 -15.13
N ASN A 2 -7.32 -7.89 -15.85
CA ASN A 2 -5.96 -7.52 -15.47
C ASN A 2 -6.04 -6.82 -14.11
N ASP A 3 -5.26 -7.29 -13.14
CA ASP A 3 -5.16 -6.63 -11.84
C ASP A 3 -4.64 -5.21 -12.04
N ILE A 4 -5.44 -4.22 -11.62
CA ILE A 4 -5.07 -2.82 -11.70
C ILE A 4 -4.05 -2.53 -10.59
N THR A 5 -2.89 -2.03 -10.96
CA THR A 5 -1.82 -1.63 -10.01
C THR A 5 -1.51 -0.14 -10.13
N LEU A 6 -0.98 0.48 -9.07
CA LEU A 6 -0.50 1.86 -9.12
C LEU A 6 0.49 2.09 -10.26
N GLU A 7 1.43 1.17 -10.45
CA GLU A 7 2.41 1.23 -11.54
C GLU A 7 1.73 1.23 -12.91
N SER A 8 0.70 0.40 -13.11
CA SER A 8 -0.05 0.41 -14.37
C SER A 8 -0.72 1.76 -14.66
N LEU A 9 -1.22 2.45 -13.62
CA LEU A 9 -1.84 3.78 -13.73
C LEU A 9 -0.82 4.87 -14.02
N ILE A 10 0.36 4.81 -13.38
CA ILE A 10 1.50 5.70 -13.63
C ILE A 10 1.98 5.55 -15.09
N GLN A 11 2.19 4.31 -15.55
CA GLN A 11 2.64 4.04 -16.91
C GLN A 11 1.61 4.46 -17.95
N GLU A 12 0.32 4.25 -17.68
CA GLU A 12 -0.75 4.73 -18.54
C GLU A 12 -0.73 6.26 -18.67
N HIS A 13 -0.49 6.98 -17.57
CA HIS A 13 -0.40 8.44 -17.58
C HIS A 13 0.85 8.97 -18.28
N LYS A 14 2.01 8.36 -18.01
CA LYS A 14 3.28 8.69 -18.69
C LYS A 14 3.16 8.55 -20.20
N LYS A 15 2.49 7.50 -20.68
CA LYS A 15 2.23 7.29 -22.10
C LYS A 15 1.29 8.34 -22.69
N ARG A 16 0.40 8.91 -21.88
CA ARG A 16 -0.59 9.89 -22.32
C ARG A 16 -0.02 11.30 -22.41
N LEU A 17 0.86 11.70 -21.48
CA LEU A 17 1.45 13.05 -21.40
C LEU A 17 1.93 13.65 -22.74
N PRO A 18 2.65 12.92 -23.63
CA PRO A 18 3.13 13.47 -24.90
C PRO A 18 2.02 13.85 -25.89
N TYR A 19 0.81 13.33 -25.71
CA TYR A 19 -0.33 13.59 -26.57
C TYR A 19 -1.17 14.78 -26.11
N LEU A 20 -0.74 15.52 -25.08
CA LEU A 20 -1.44 16.73 -24.66
C LEU A 20 -1.24 17.83 -25.71
N CYS A 21 -2.33 18.29 -26.31
CA CYS A 21 -2.33 19.27 -27.40
C CYS A 21 -2.77 20.64 -26.89
N ASP A 22 -2.08 21.70 -27.31
CA ASP A 22 -2.60 23.07 -27.21
C ASP A 22 -3.54 23.31 -28.40
N ILE A 23 -4.79 23.71 -28.10
CA ILE A 23 -5.85 23.93 -29.10
C ILE A 23 -6.18 25.43 -29.22
N GLY A 24 -5.54 26.30 -28.43
CA GLY A 24 -5.92 27.71 -28.32
C GLY A 24 -5.20 28.64 -29.30
N ASP A 25 -5.93 29.23 -30.24
CA ASP A 25 -5.40 30.31 -31.10
C ASP A 25 -5.21 31.65 -30.36
N MET A 26 -5.96 31.90 -29.27
CA MET A 26 -5.97 33.18 -28.54
C MET A 26 -5.81 33.04 -27.02
N LEU A 27 -6.32 31.96 -26.43
CA LEU A 27 -6.09 31.56 -25.04
C LEU A 27 -5.69 30.09 -25.05
N SER A 28 -4.45 29.77 -24.69
CA SER A 28 -3.97 28.38 -24.67
C SER A 28 -4.82 27.54 -23.72
N TYR A 29 -5.46 26.51 -24.27
CA TYR A 29 -6.14 25.46 -23.51
C TYR A 29 -5.68 24.11 -24.03
N TYR A 30 -5.57 23.15 -23.12
CA TYR A 30 -4.96 21.87 -23.42
C TYR A 30 -5.96 20.74 -23.30
N GLU A 31 -5.93 19.83 -24.28
CA GLU A 31 -6.78 18.65 -24.32
C GLU A 31 -6.00 17.44 -24.81
N TYR A 32 -6.48 16.25 -24.42
CA TYR A 32 -6.02 15.01 -25.02
C TYR A 32 -6.90 14.65 -26.23
N PRO A 33 -6.34 13.98 -27.26
CA PRO A 33 -7.13 13.49 -28.39
C PRO A 33 -8.31 12.59 -28.00
N ASP A 34 -8.20 11.88 -26.87
CA ASP A 34 -9.22 10.98 -26.32
C ASP A 34 -9.57 11.37 -24.87
N MET A 35 -10.46 12.35 -24.72
CA MET A 35 -10.86 12.93 -23.43
C MET A 35 -11.69 11.98 -22.55
N GLU A 36 -12.79 11.40 -23.06
CA GLU A 36 -12.77 9.94 -23.23
C GLU A 36 -12.05 9.03 -22.21
N ALA A 37 -11.01 8.40 -22.75
CA ALA A 37 -10.06 7.57 -22.02
C ALA A 37 -9.36 8.30 -20.87
N TYR A 38 -9.07 9.60 -21.00
CA TYR A 38 -8.49 10.39 -19.92
C TYR A 38 -9.41 10.46 -18.70
N HIS A 39 -10.69 10.75 -18.87
CA HIS A 39 -11.66 10.80 -17.77
C HIS A 39 -11.84 9.44 -17.12
N ARG A 40 -11.88 8.35 -17.91
CA ARG A 40 -11.90 6.97 -17.38
C ARG A 40 -10.65 6.68 -16.54
N TRP A 41 -9.48 7.05 -17.03
CA TRP A 41 -8.23 6.91 -16.30
C TRP A 41 -8.25 7.70 -15.00
N LEU A 42 -8.71 8.95 -15.04
CA LEU A 42 -8.73 9.83 -13.87
C LEU A 42 -9.67 9.28 -12.80
N ALA A 43 -10.90 8.92 -13.17
CA ALA A 43 -11.87 8.34 -12.23
C ALA A 43 -11.39 7.01 -11.63
N LYS A 44 -10.78 6.15 -12.45
CA LYS A 44 -10.17 4.89 -12.01
C LYS A 44 -9.02 5.15 -11.03
N THR A 45 -8.17 6.14 -11.32
CA THR A 45 -7.01 6.49 -10.49
C THR A 45 -7.43 7.06 -9.15
N ILE A 46 -8.36 8.03 -9.13
CA ILE A 46 -8.93 8.60 -7.89
C ILE A 46 -9.49 7.47 -7.02
N ARG A 47 -10.32 6.61 -7.59
CA ARG A 47 -10.93 5.51 -6.83
C ARG A 47 -9.88 4.51 -6.32
N TYR A 48 -8.83 4.26 -7.10
CA TYR A 48 -7.74 3.39 -6.67
C TYR A 48 -6.98 4.00 -5.47
N ILE A 49 -6.54 5.26 -5.57
CA ILE A 49 -5.77 5.89 -4.49
C ILE A 49 -6.61 6.15 -3.24
N GLU A 50 -7.91 6.43 -3.36
CA GLU A 50 -8.83 6.55 -2.22
C GLU A 50 -8.98 5.23 -1.46
N ILE A 51 -9.02 4.09 -2.18
CA ILE A 51 -9.11 2.76 -1.58
C ILE A 51 -7.78 2.38 -0.91
N GLN A 52 -6.65 2.63 -1.58
CA GLN A 52 -5.33 2.21 -1.10
C GLN A 52 -4.78 3.12 0.01
N TYR A 53 -5.09 4.41 -0.03
CA TYR A 53 -4.53 5.44 0.87
C TYR A 53 -5.65 6.26 1.54
N PRO A 54 -6.49 5.62 2.39
CA PRO A 54 -7.64 6.31 2.99
C PRO A 54 -7.20 7.47 3.89
N ASN A 55 -7.87 8.63 3.74
CA ASN A 55 -7.61 9.87 4.49
C ASN A 55 -6.21 10.50 4.31
N ASP A 56 -5.49 10.10 3.25
CA ASP A 56 -4.19 10.68 2.95
C ASP A 56 -4.31 12.12 2.43
N LYS A 57 -3.47 13.02 2.93
CA LYS A 57 -3.39 14.43 2.53
C LYS A 57 -3.17 14.58 1.02
N TYR A 58 -2.31 13.74 0.43
CA TYR A 58 -1.96 13.76 -0.97
C TYR A 58 -3.04 13.14 -1.87
N VAL A 59 -3.94 12.29 -1.33
CA VAL A 59 -5.17 11.90 -2.06
C VAL A 59 -6.06 13.13 -2.25
N VAL A 60 -6.25 13.92 -1.19
CA VAL A 60 -7.03 15.16 -1.30
C VAL A 60 -6.34 16.17 -2.23
N GLU A 61 -5.01 16.30 -2.13
CA GLU A 61 -4.23 17.14 -3.05
C GLU A 61 -4.37 16.69 -4.52
N PHE A 62 -4.30 15.39 -4.80
CA PHE A 62 -4.54 14.85 -6.15
C PHE A 62 -5.94 15.23 -6.65
N CYS A 63 -6.96 15.06 -5.81
CA CYS A 63 -8.34 15.42 -6.14
C CYS A 63 -8.48 16.92 -6.40
N ASP A 64 -7.82 17.79 -5.64
CA ASP A 64 -7.86 19.24 -5.84
C ASP A 64 -7.15 19.64 -7.14
N VAL A 65 -5.94 19.13 -7.39
CA VAL A 65 -5.20 19.36 -8.64
C VAL A 65 -5.98 18.83 -9.85
N SER A 66 -6.72 17.73 -9.70
CA SER A 66 -7.51 17.15 -10.80
C SER A 66 -8.71 17.99 -11.24
N LYS A 67 -9.18 18.91 -10.40
CA LYS A 67 -10.28 19.84 -10.71
C LYS A 67 -9.80 21.12 -11.42
N GLU A 68 -8.49 21.37 -11.41
CA GLU A 68 -7.89 22.48 -12.16
C GLU A 68 -8.01 22.25 -13.67
N ASN A 69 -7.87 23.32 -14.44
CA ASN A 69 -7.78 23.22 -15.90
C ASN A 69 -6.58 22.35 -16.30
N ILE A 70 -6.76 21.58 -17.38
CA ILE A 70 -5.71 20.73 -17.90
C ILE A 70 -4.60 21.62 -18.47
N TYR A 71 -3.40 21.44 -17.93
CA TYR A 71 -2.17 22.10 -18.38
C TYR A 71 -0.99 21.14 -18.20
N PRO A 72 0.10 21.28 -18.98
CA PRO A 72 1.28 20.43 -18.83
C PRO A 72 1.79 20.32 -17.39
N ASP A 73 1.84 21.45 -16.67
CA ASP A 73 2.31 21.46 -15.28
C ASP A 73 1.32 20.82 -14.31
N GLN A 74 0.02 21.01 -14.53
CA GLN A 74 -1.02 20.34 -13.77
C GLN A 74 -0.95 18.82 -13.96
N GLN A 75 -0.74 18.35 -15.20
CA GLN A 75 -0.61 16.92 -15.50
C GLN A 75 0.68 16.32 -14.90
N ARG A 76 1.79 17.07 -14.87
CA ARG A 76 3.03 16.70 -14.19
C ARG A 76 2.86 16.62 -12.68
N LYS A 77 2.09 17.53 -12.07
CA LYS A 77 1.77 17.46 -10.63
C LYS A 77 0.98 16.19 -10.29
N LEU A 78 -0.05 15.87 -11.07
CA LEU A 78 -0.78 14.61 -10.91
C LEU A 78 0.16 13.41 -10.99
N LEU A 79 1.06 13.38 -11.98
CA LEU A 79 2.04 12.29 -12.12
C LEU A 79 2.96 12.20 -10.90
N ALA A 80 3.51 13.34 -10.45
CA ALA A 80 4.43 13.39 -9.32
C ALA A 80 3.79 12.88 -8.02
N ILE A 81 2.51 13.16 -7.79
CA ILE A 81 1.77 12.64 -6.63
C ILE A 81 1.64 11.10 -6.72
N LEU A 82 1.33 10.55 -7.89
CA LEU A 82 1.24 9.09 -8.07
C LEU A 82 2.61 8.42 -7.88
N GLU A 83 3.68 9.01 -8.40
CA GLU A 83 5.04 8.53 -8.20
C GLU A 83 5.46 8.60 -6.72
N ALA A 84 5.02 9.64 -5.99
CA ALA A 84 5.24 9.73 -4.55
C ALA A 84 4.57 8.57 -3.81
N PHE A 85 3.33 8.21 -4.15
CA PHE A 85 2.66 7.03 -3.58
C PHE A 85 3.39 5.71 -3.88
N ALA A 86 4.07 5.62 -5.03
CA ALA A 86 4.84 4.42 -5.39
C ALA A 86 6.15 4.30 -4.60
N VAL A 87 6.82 5.42 -4.32
CA VAL A 87 8.09 5.45 -3.56
C VAL A 87 7.85 5.43 -2.05
N LEU A 88 6.81 6.13 -1.58
CA LEU A 88 6.47 6.32 -0.18
C LEU A 88 4.99 5.97 0.04
N PRO A 89 4.63 4.68 0.15
CA PRO A 89 3.23 4.25 0.25
C PRO A 89 2.61 4.48 1.64
N THR A 90 3.29 5.20 2.53
CA THR A 90 2.81 5.47 3.89
C THR A 90 1.75 6.56 3.89
N VAL A 91 0.61 6.28 4.53
CA VAL A 91 -0.49 7.26 4.66
C VAL A 91 -0.09 8.42 5.57
N ILE A 92 -0.22 9.64 5.06
CA ILE A 92 -0.02 10.89 5.79
C ILE A 92 -1.40 11.52 6.03
N PRO A 93 -1.92 11.51 7.27
CA PRO A 93 -3.28 11.96 7.54
C PRO A 93 -3.47 13.45 7.25
N ASP A 94 -4.59 13.78 6.61
CA ASP A 94 -4.99 15.17 6.42
C ASP A 94 -5.53 15.79 7.72
N ASN A 95 -4.81 16.78 8.27
CA ASN A 95 -5.22 17.50 9.47
C ASN A 95 -6.15 18.70 9.19
N ARG A 96 -6.51 18.97 7.92
CA ARG A 96 -7.44 20.06 7.55
C ARG A 96 -8.81 19.93 8.23
N THR A 97 -9.24 18.71 8.55
CA THR A 97 -10.52 18.44 9.24
C THR A 97 -10.54 18.85 10.71
N LYS A 98 -9.38 18.96 11.39
CA LYS A 98 -9.31 19.38 12.80
C LYS A 98 -9.52 20.89 13.00
N GLN A 99 -9.28 21.70 11.97
CA GLN A 99 -9.39 23.16 12.08
C GLN A 99 -10.81 23.71 11.84
N ALA A 100 -11.75 22.89 11.33
CA ALA A 100 -13.12 23.32 11.07
C ALA A 100 -14.03 23.23 12.32
N THR A 101 -13.71 22.35 13.28
CA THR A 101 -14.53 22.10 14.47
C THR A 101 -14.25 23.02 15.66
N GLU A 102 -13.17 23.81 15.64
CA GLU A 102 -12.86 24.75 16.74
C GLU A 102 -13.41 26.17 16.54
N LYS A 103 -14.05 26.49 15.40
CA LYS A 103 -14.53 27.85 15.09
C LYS A 103 -16.05 28.06 15.02
N LYS A 104 -16.90 27.09 15.36
CA LYS A 104 -18.35 27.33 15.52
C LYS A 104 -18.94 26.50 16.65
N GLY A 105 -19.05 27.09 17.83
CA GLY A 105 -19.95 26.59 18.87
C GLY A 105 -21.40 26.97 18.56
N THR A 106 -22.33 26.01 18.60
CA THR A 106 -23.53 25.99 19.47
C THR A 106 -24.38 24.74 19.18
N GLU A 107 -24.84 24.13 20.28
CA GLU A 107 -25.57 22.88 20.47
C GLU A 107 -26.67 22.53 19.46
N LYS A 108 -26.79 21.25 19.08
CA LYS A 108 -27.78 20.29 19.64
C LYS A 108 -27.73 18.93 18.95
N ASP A 109 -27.51 17.91 19.76
CA ASP A 109 -27.81 16.47 19.62
C ASP A 109 -28.01 15.89 18.21
N ALA A 110 -26.93 15.31 17.69
CA ALA A 110 -27.01 14.10 16.87
C ALA A 110 -26.01 13.09 17.43
N ILE A 111 -26.55 11.94 17.82
CA ILE A 111 -25.87 10.81 18.45
C ILE A 111 -24.60 10.47 17.65
N ASN A 112 -23.44 10.61 18.29
CA ASN A 112 -22.16 10.09 17.81
C ASN A 112 -22.24 8.55 17.72
N VAL A 113 -22.67 8.03 16.57
CA VAL A 113 -22.26 6.69 16.14
C VAL A 113 -20.99 6.85 15.35
N VAL A 114 -19.88 7.01 16.07
CA VAL A 114 -18.55 6.78 15.54
C VAL A 114 -18.42 5.26 15.39
N THR A 115 -18.92 4.71 14.29
CA THR A 115 -18.41 3.44 13.77
C THR A 115 -17.11 3.75 13.03
N THR A 116 -16.09 4.17 13.78
CA THR A 116 -14.70 3.97 13.36
C THR A 116 -14.44 2.47 13.49
N ILE A 117 -14.82 1.73 12.46
CA ILE A 117 -14.21 0.42 12.24
C ILE A 117 -12.81 0.76 11.73
N ASN A 118 -11.86 0.80 12.65
CA ASN A 118 -10.43 0.84 12.38
C ASN A 118 -10.07 -0.39 11.52
N ASN A 119 -10.08 -0.24 10.20
CA ASN A 119 -9.48 -1.22 9.29
C ASN A 119 -7.97 -0.96 9.06
N SER A 120 -7.37 -0.01 9.79
CA SER A 120 -5.92 0.21 9.84
C SER A 120 -5.15 -0.96 10.46
N ASN A 121 -5.87 -1.92 11.05
CA ASN A 121 -5.28 -3.17 11.52
C ASN A 121 -5.22 -4.25 10.44
N SER A 122 -5.72 -4.04 9.22
CA SER A 122 -5.67 -5.09 8.18
C SER A 122 -4.61 -4.78 7.12
N GLN A 123 -4.35 -3.51 6.81
CA GLN A 123 -3.47 -3.12 5.70
C GLN A 123 -2.03 -2.85 6.16
N SER A 124 -1.82 -2.10 7.25
CA SER A 124 -0.51 -2.00 7.92
C SER A 124 -0.10 -3.34 8.51
N GLN A 125 -1.06 -4.08 9.10
CA GLN A 125 -0.77 -5.42 9.60
C GLN A 125 -0.52 -6.41 8.46
N SER A 126 -1.19 -6.36 7.29
CA SER A 126 -0.87 -7.25 6.17
C SER A 126 0.43 -6.87 5.45
N GLN A 127 0.79 -5.59 5.34
CA GLN A 127 2.07 -5.17 4.78
C GLN A 127 3.24 -5.42 5.73
N GLU A 128 3.13 -5.05 7.00
CA GLU A 128 4.12 -5.41 8.03
C GLU A 128 4.22 -6.93 8.19
N GLN A 129 3.10 -7.68 8.12
CA GLN A 129 3.15 -9.14 8.08
C GLN A 129 3.76 -9.66 6.79
N SER A 130 3.50 -9.07 5.62
CA SER A 130 4.13 -9.52 4.37
C SER A 130 5.64 -9.27 4.38
N LEU A 131 6.08 -8.11 4.85
CA LEU A 131 7.49 -7.75 4.97
C LEU A 131 8.18 -8.56 6.08
N ALA A 132 7.52 -8.79 7.22
CA ALA A 132 8.03 -9.64 8.28
C ALA A 132 8.08 -11.12 7.86
N VAL A 133 7.11 -11.60 7.09
CA VAL A 133 7.08 -12.97 6.54
C VAL A 133 8.15 -13.13 5.46
N GLU A 134 8.33 -12.16 4.57
CA GLU A 134 9.39 -12.18 3.56
C GLU A 134 10.79 -12.12 4.20
N LEU A 135 10.99 -11.24 5.20
CA LEU A 135 12.24 -11.16 5.97
C LEU A 135 12.50 -12.44 6.76
N PHE A 136 11.46 -13.04 7.34
CA PHE A 136 11.56 -14.30 8.08
C PHE A 136 11.90 -15.47 7.17
N ILE A 137 11.26 -15.58 6.00
CA ILE A 137 11.55 -16.62 5.02
C ILE A 137 12.98 -16.46 4.51
N GLU A 138 13.42 -15.25 4.17
CA GLU A 138 14.78 -15.01 3.68
C GLU A 138 15.85 -15.35 4.75
N ALA A 139 15.57 -15.07 6.03
CA ALA A 139 16.49 -15.35 7.13
C ALA A 139 16.67 -16.85 7.45
N ILE A 140 15.75 -17.73 7.01
CA ILE A 140 15.78 -19.16 7.35
C ILE A 140 15.86 -20.08 6.13
N LYS A 141 15.79 -19.52 4.91
CA LYS A 141 15.70 -20.28 3.66
C LYS A 141 16.97 -21.06 3.35
N ASP A 142 18.13 -20.54 3.70
CA ASP A 142 19.42 -21.20 3.45
C ASP A 142 19.77 -22.26 4.51
N ASP A 143 19.13 -22.20 5.69
CA ASP A 143 19.33 -23.16 6.78
C ASP A 143 18.41 -24.38 6.68
N LEU A 144 17.34 -24.28 5.87
CA LEU A 144 16.38 -25.35 5.67
C LEU A 144 16.56 -26.00 4.30
N THR A 145 16.66 -27.33 4.29
CA THR A 145 16.58 -28.09 3.05
C THR A 145 15.19 -27.98 2.43
N GLY A 146 15.10 -28.15 1.10
CA GLY A 146 13.81 -28.18 0.41
C GLY A 146 12.82 -29.24 0.93
N ARG A 147 13.31 -30.30 1.61
CA ARG A 147 12.46 -31.29 2.28
C ARG A 147 11.85 -30.73 3.56
N GLN A 148 12.66 -30.10 4.41
CA GLN A 148 12.21 -29.48 5.67
C GLN A 148 11.21 -28.35 5.42
N ILE A 149 11.40 -27.57 4.35
CA ILE A 149 10.42 -26.56 3.92
C ILE A 149 9.07 -27.20 3.58
N LYS A 150 9.05 -28.34 2.89
CA LYS A 150 7.81 -29.05 2.56
C LYS A 150 7.11 -29.57 3.82
N GLU A 151 7.87 -30.12 4.77
CA GLU A 151 7.31 -30.61 6.04
C GLU A 151 6.69 -29.49 6.86
N LEU A 152 7.31 -28.31 6.92
CA LEU A 152 6.73 -27.13 7.59
C LEU A 152 5.45 -26.65 6.88
N LYS A 153 5.43 -26.64 5.54
CA LYS A 153 4.22 -26.29 4.76
C LYS A 153 3.07 -27.25 5.02
N SER A 154 3.34 -28.55 5.15
CA SER A 154 2.32 -29.56 5.49
C SER A 154 1.70 -29.27 6.85
N VAL A 155 2.50 -28.95 7.87
CA VAL A 155 1.98 -28.60 9.21
C VAL A 155 1.05 -27.38 9.16
N VAL A 156 1.39 -26.36 8.35
CA VAL A 156 0.54 -25.18 8.19
C VAL A 156 -0.76 -25.52 7.44
N ALA A 157 -0.67 -26.35 6.40
CA ALA A 157 -1.83 -26.79 5.64
C ALA A 157 -2.80 -27.65 6.48
N GLU A 158 -2.29 -28.53 7.34
CA GLU A 158 -3.07 -29.34 8.28
C GLU A 158 -3.79 -28.50 9.35
N ALA A 159 -3.30 -27.29 9.61
CA ALA A 159 -3.89 -26.34 10.54
C ALA A 159 -4.82 -25.31 9.86
N ASP A 160 -5.37 -25.63 8.68
CA ASP A 160 -6.21 -24.72 7.87
C ASP A 160 -5.52 -23.39 7.51
N ASN A 161 -4.20 -23.39 7.38
CA ASN A 161 -3.36 -22.20 7.20
C ASN A 161 -3.43 -21.18 8.36
N ASP A 162 -3.91 -21.59 9.54
CA ASP A 162 -3.88 -20.77 10.75
C ASP A 162 -2.53 -20.95 11.47
N LEU A 163 -1.69 -19.91 11.43
CA LEU A 163 -0.36 -19.93 12.03
C LEU A 163 -0.36 -20.09 13.55
N GLN A 164 -1.40 -19.62 14.26
CA GLN A 164 -1.49 -19.79 15.71
C GLN A 164 -1.78 -21.25 16.07
N LYS A 165 -2.62 -21.93 15.27
CA LYS A 165 -2.87 -23.37 15.40
C LYS A 165 -1.70 -24.23 14.95
N ALA A 166 -0.98 -23.81 13.91
CA ALA A 166 0.19 -24.53 13.39
C ALA A 166 1.43 -24.44 14.30
N ARG A 167 1.49 -23.42 15.17
CA ARG A 167 2.66 -23.10 16.01
C ARG A 167 3.23 -24.30 16.79
N PRO A 168 2.44 -25.14 17.48
CA PRO A 168 2.98 -26.30 18.20
C PRO A 168 3.63 -27.33 17.25
N GLY A 169 3.04 -27.56 16.09
CA GLY A 169 3.57 -28.49 15.08
C GLY A 169 4.86 -27.98 14.43
N ILE A 170 4.94 -26.67 14.17
CA ILE A 170 6.16 -26.04 13.66
C ILE A 170 7.31 -26.22 14.66
N ILE A 171 7.05 -25.98 15.96
CA ILE A 171 8.05 -26.17 17.02
C ILE A 171 8.49 -27.64 17.11
N ALA A 172 7.56 -28.59 16.98
CA ALA A 172 7.89 -30.02 16.97
C ALA A 172 8.81 -30.38 15.79
N LYS A 173 8.49 -29.88 14.59
CA LYS A 173 9.31 -30.09 13.39
C LYS A 173 10.71 -29.49 13.50
N LEU A 174 10.83 -28.26 14.00
CA LEU A 174 12.12 -27.63 14.24
C LEU A 174 13.00 -28.43 15.23
N LYS A 175 12.38 -29.07 16.24
CA LYS A 175 13.10 -29.98 17.15
C LYS A 175 13.54 -31.27 16.46
N GLU A 176 12.70 -31.85 15.59
CA GLU A 176 13.03 -33.05 14.80
C GLU A 176 14.18 -32.79 13.80
N PHE A 177 14.29 -31.57 13.29
CA PHE A 177 15.37 -31.18 12.37
C PHE A 177 16.75 -31.14 13.03
N GLY A 178 16.82 -31.14 14.37
CA GLY A 178 18.05 -31.15 15.14
C GLY A 178 18.42 -29.78 15.71
N SER A 179 19.15 -29.81 16.83
CA SER A 179 19.59 -28.59 17.54
C SER A 179 20.40 -27.65 16.66
N ASP A 180 21.25 -28.19 15.78
CA ASP A 180 22.16 -27.39 14.97
C ASP A 180 21.41 -26.56 13.92
N VAL A 181 20.39 -27.14 13.29
CA VAL A 181 19.50 -26.43 12.34
C VAL A 181 18.72 -25.33 13.08
N ALA A 182 18.15 -25.65 14.24
CA ALA A 182 17.42 -24.67 15.04
C ALA A 182 18.33 -23.54 15.54
N SER A 183 19.55 -23.85 15.97
CA SER A 183 20.55 -22.87 16.43
C SER A 183 21.03 -21.97 15.30
N ASN A 184 21.25 -22.49 14.10
CA ASN A 184 21.64 -21.68 12.94
C ASN A 184 20.52 -20.72 12.53
N ILE A 185 19.27 -21.19 12.51
CA ILE A 185 18.09 -20.35 12.27
C ILE A 185 18.00 -19.21 13.31
N VAL A 186 18.14 -19.53 14.60
CA VAL A 186 18.10 -18.51 15.66
C VAL A 186 19.29 -17.54 15.55
N ALA A 187 20.48 -18.05 15.26
CA ALA A 187 21.67 -17.21 15.07
C ALA A 187 21.47 -16.24 13.91
N ASN A 188 21.03 -16.72 12.74
CA ASN A 188 20.78 -15.88 11.56
C ASN A 188 19.69 -14.84 11.81
N LEU A 189 18.63 -15.17 12.57
CA LEU A 189 17.66 -14.18 13.03
C LEU A 189 18.32 -13.12 13.93
N LEU A 190 19.05 -13.55 14.96
CA LEU A 190 19.67 -12.63 15.93
C LEU A 190 20.84 -11.81 15.35
N THR A 191 21.47 -12.24 14.26
CA THR A 191 22.56 -11.51 13.62
C THR A 191 22.12 -10.71 12.40
N ASN A 192 20.87 -10.84 11.95
CA ASN A 192 20.36 -10.06 10.82
C ASN A 192 20.16 -8.59 11.25
N PRO A 193 20.93 -7.63 10.69
CA PRO A 193 20.84 -6.22 11.07
C PRO A 193 19.46 -5.61 10.81
N MET A 194 18.69 -6.18 9.87
CA MET A 194 17.33 -5.73 9.57
C MET A 194 16.35 -5.99 10.72
N ILE A 195 16.60 -6.99 11.57
CA ILE A 195 15.79 -7.23 12.78
C ILE A 195 16.08 -6.19 13.87
N TRP A 196 17.32 -5.69 13.94
CA TRP A 196 17.72 -4.67 14.91
C TRP A 196 17.50 -3.23 14.42
N GLY A 197 17.57 -2.99 13.11
CA GLY A 197 17.37 -1.65 12.53
C GLY A 197 15.93 -1.13 12.60
N GLY A 198 14.98 -1.99 12.97
CA GLY A 198 13.57 -1.65 13.20
C GLY A 198 13.15 -1.61 14.68
N LEU A 199 14.10 -1.72 15.61
CA LEU A 199 13.91 -1.64 17.07
C LEU A 199 14.33 -0.27 17.59
#